data_AF-A0A7R9ML32-F1
#
_entry.id   AF-A0A7R9ML32-F1
#
_cell.length_a   1.000
_cell.length_b   1.000
_cell.length_c   1.000
_cell.angle_alpha   90.00
_cell.angle_beta   90.00
_cell.angle_gamma   90.00
#
_symmetry.space_group_name_H-M   'P 1'
#
loop_
_entity.id
_entity.type
_entity.pdbx_description
1 polymer ?
#
loop_
_entity_poly.entity_id
_entity_poly.type
_entity_poly.pdbx_seq_one_letter_code
_entity_poly.pdbx_strand_id
1 'polypeptide(L)'
;MNLAIVVLFLIAYKLYMVNGQGKVSKECKSSSNADTCLMRLLMIGDPDYIWPEDMASMDKQCEAYKVNEKCIRDYAAKCYPTFLRQVTNVFAYGAAKTNKVYCSSASRKESYISISKCGNKIKPQQVKCMKQLINAMQGIENYPDPKMRLPLSCWLVILKLLDISI
;
A
#
# COMPACT_ATOMS: atom_id res chain seq x y z
N MET A 1 -18.63 -33.77 36.79
CA MET A 1 -17.87 -32.66 36.16
C MET A 1 -18.33 -31.37 36.83
N ASN A 2 -17.50 -30.76 37.69
CA ASN A 2 -17.92 -29.67 38.58
C ASN A 2 -18.32 -28.41 37.81
N LEU A 3 -19.50 -27.86 38.11
CA LEU A 3 -20.00 -26.61 37.52
C LEU A 3 -18.98 -25.47 37.61
N ALA A 4 -18.23 -25.42 38.72
CA ALA A 4 -17.14 -24.46 38.93
C ALA A 4 -16.02 -24.57 37.89
N ILE A 5 -15.68 -25.78 37.43
CA ILE A 5 -14.64 -26.00 36.42
C ILE A 5 -15.11 -25.45 35.07
N VAL A 6 -16.37 -25.70 34.69
CA VAL A 6 -16.94 -25.19 33.44
C VAL A 6 -16.97 -23.65 33.44
N VAL A 7 -17.33 -23.03 34.56
CA VAL A 7 -17.34 -21.57 34.70
C VAL A 7 -15.92 -20.98 34.58
N LEU A 8 -14.91 -21.60 35.19
CA LEU A 8 -13.52 -21.16 35.08
C LEU A 8 -13.00 -21.25 33.65
N PHE A 9 -13.33 -22.32 32.91
CA PHE A 9 -12.97 -22.45 31.50
C PHE A 9 -13.63 -21.38 30.64
N LEU A 10 -14.90 -21.04 30.89
CA LEU A 10 -15.60 -19.98 30.15
C LEU A 10 -15.01 -18.59 30.44
N ILE A 11 -14.64 -18.29 31.69
CA ILE A 11 -13.99 -17.03 32.06
C ILE A 11 -12.59 -16.95 31.42
N ALA A 12 -11.79 -18.02 31.50
CA ALA A 12 -10.49 -18.09 30.86
C ALA A 12 -10.59 -17.94 29.33
N TYR A 13 -11.58 -18.56 28.70
CA TYR A 13 -11.84 -18.43 27.27
C TYR A 13 -12.25 -17.01 26.88
N LYS A 14 -13.11 -16.35 27.66
CA LYS A 14 -13.48 -14.94 27.43
C LYS A 14 -12.28 -14.01 27.60
N LEU A 15 -11.45 -14.21 28.62
CA LEU A 15 -10.21 -13.45 28.83
C LEU A 15 -9.19 -13.67 27.69
N TYR A 16 -9.09 -14.90 27.18
CA TYR A 16 -8.26 -15.22 26.02
C TYR A 16 -8.74 -14.51 24.75
N MET A 17 -10.05 -14.53 24.48
CA MET A 17 -10.64 -13.87 23.30
C MET A 17 -10.56 -12.34 23.37
N VAL A 18 -10.65 -11.74 24.57
CA VAL A 18 -10.52 -10.29 24.76
C VAL A 18 -9.07 -9.81 24.60
N ASN A 19 -8.08 -10.64 24.95
CA ASN A 19 -6.67 -10.34 24.73
C ASN A 19 -6.16 -10.65 23.31
N GLY A 20 -6.97 -11.32 22.47
CA GLY A 20 -6.63 -11.64 21.07
C GLY A 20 -6.75 -10.44 20.12
N GLN A 21 -7.39 -9.33 20.54
CA GLN A 21 -7.34 -8.07 19.82
C GLN A 21 -6.20 -7.22 20.37
N GLY A 22 -5.00 -7.42 19.84
CA GLY A 22 -3.85 -6.58 20.15
C GLY A 22 -4.24 -5.10 20.03
N LYS A 23 -4.02 -4.34 21.10
CA LYS A 23 -4.27 -2.89 21.12
C LYS A 23 -3.49 -2.25 19.98
N VAL A 24 -4.17 -1.91 18.88
CA VAL A 24 -3.57 -1.15 17.78
C VAL A 24 -3.13 0.19 18.35
N SER A 25 -1.81 0.42 18.38
CA SER A 25 -1.20 1.68 18.84
C SER A 25 -1.93 2.87 18.20
N LYS A 26 -2.12 3.99 18.93
CA LYS A 26 -2.64 5.24 18.35
C LYS A 26 -1.86 5.67 17.11
N GLU A 27 -0.58 5.33 17.03
CA GLU A 27 0.30 5.62 15.89
C GLU A 27 -0.03 4.76 14.66
N CYS A 28 -0.64 3.59 14.86
CA CYS A 28 -1.10 2.72 13.78
C CYS A 28 -2.54 3.03 13.34
N LYS A 29 -3.27 3.89 14.08
CA LYS A 29 -4.63 4.32 13.70
C LYS A 29 -4.65 5.36 12.57
N SER A 30 -3.56 6.09 12.35
CA SER A 30 -3.43 7.04 11.24
C SER A 30 -2.43 6.51 10.22
N SER A 31 -2.93 5.95 9.12
CA SER A 31 -2.10 5.44 8.02
C SER A 31 -1.70 6.51 7.02
N SER A 32 -2.24 7.73 7.08
CA SER A 32 -2.14 8.68 5.95
C SER A 32 -0.70 9.03 5.55
N ASN A 33 0.22 9.09 6.52
CA ASN A 33 1.64 9.32 6.24
C ASN A 33 2.28 8.13 5.54
N ALA A 34 1.97 6.90 5.99
CA ALA A 34 2.42 5.69 5.32
C ALA A 34 1.80 5.58 3.92
N ASP A 35 0.50 5.82 3.77
CA ASP A 35 -0.17 5.80 2.46
C ASP A 35 0.50 6.79 1.49
N THR A 36 0.84 7.98 1.96
CA THR A 36 1.57 8.99 1.16
C THR A 36 2.96 8.51 0.78
N CYS A 37 3.74 7.96 1.73
CA CYS A 37 5.04 7.38 1.44
C CYS A 37 4.95 6.27 0.39
N LEU A 38 3.91 5.43 0.45
CA LEU A 38 3.74 4.31 -0.48
C LEU A 38 3.39 4.82 -1.86
N MET A 39 2.43 5.75 -1.96
CA MET A 39 2.04 6.37 -3.22
C MET A 39 3.23 7.07 -3.89
N ARG A 40 4.09 7.75 -3.13
CA ARG A 40 5.31 8.40 -3.65
C ARG A 40 6.42 7.42 -4.00
N LEU A 41 6.55 6.32 -3.26
CA LEU A 41 7.51 5.26 -3.55
C LEU A 41 7.14 4.52 -4.85
N LEU A 42 5.84 4.28 -5.05
CA LEU A 42 5.29 3.61 -6.23
C LEU A 42 5.01 4.56 -7.40
N MET A 43 4.97 5.87 -7.14
CA MET A 43 4.66 6.93 -8.11
C MET A 43 3.23 6.82 -8.67
N ILE A 44 2.29 6.42 -7.81
CA ILE A 44 0.92 6.06 -8.17
C ILE A 44 -0.04 6.66 -7.15
N GLY A 45 -1.04 7.41 -7.62
CA GLY A 45 -2.20 7.82 -6.81
C GLY A 45 -2.03 9.09 -5.97
N ASP A 46 -0.80 9.60 -5.80
CA ASP A 46 -0.54 10.88 -5.11
C ASP A 46 -0.85 12.07 -6.05
N PRO A 47 -1.85 12.92 -5.74
CA PRO A 47 -2.18 14.10 -6.55
C PRO A 47 -1.07 15.15 -6.59
N ASP A 48 -0.26 15.23 -5.53
CA ASP A 48 0.78 16.24 -5.35
C ASP A 48 2.14 15.77 -5.89
N TYR A 49 2.23 14.51 -6.31
CA TYR A 49 3.42 14.00 -6.97
C TYR A 49 3.63 14.70 -8.32
N ILE A 50 4.86 15.14 -8.56
CA ILE A 50 5.29 15.75 -9.82
C ILE A 50 6.46 14.93 -10.33
N TRP A 51 6.33 14.38 -11.52
CA TRP A 51 7.42 13.67 -12.17
C TRP A 51 8.54 14.66 -12.51
N PRO A 52 9.82 14.32 -12.25
CA PRO A 52 10.94 15.23 -12.44
C PRO A 52 11.16 15.53 -13.92
N GLU A 53 11.31 16.80 -14.26
CA GLU A 53 11.47 17.29 -15.64
C GLU A 53 12.92 17.72 -15.96
N ASP A 54 13.79 17.69 -14.96
CA ASP A 54 15.20 18.04 -15.08
C ASP A 54 16.07 17.19 -14.12
N MET A 55 17.38 17.29 -14.27
CA MET A 55 18.32 16.51 -13.45
C MET A 55 18.27 16.87 -11.97
N ALA A 56 18.07 18.14 -11.63
CA ALA A 56 18.06 18.59 -10.24
C ALA A 56 16.83 18.06 -9.48
N SER A 57 15.66 18.08 -10.12
CA SER A 57 14.43 17.49 -9.61
C SER A 57 14.52 15.96 -9.55
N MET A 58 15.19 15.33 -10.51
CA MET A 58 15.44 13.88 -10.48
C MET A 58 16.37 13.47 -9.33
N ASP A 59 17.39 14.25 -9.02
CA ASP A 59 18.28 13.99 -7.88
C ASP A 59 17.52 14.06 -6.55
N LYS A 60 16.70 15.10 -6.37
CA LYS A 60 15.80 15.22 -5.21
C LYS A 60 14.82 14.03 -5.12
N GLN A 61 14.29 13.60 -6.26
CA GLN A 61 13.40 12.45 -6.33
C GLN A 61 14.11 11.15 -5.88
N CYS A 62 15.35 10.95 -6.31
CA CYS A 62 16.17 9.81 -5.92
C CYS A 62 16.48 9.75 -4.42
N GLU A 63 16.68 10.91 -3.79
CA GLU A 63 16.83 11.00 -2.33
C GLU A 63 15.52 10.68 -1.62
N ALA A 64 14.40 11.22 -2.11
CA ALA A 64 13.07 11.00 -1.55
C ALA A 64 12.66 9.52 -1.56
N TYR A 65 13.05 8.74 -2.58
CA TYR A 65 12.73 7.30 -2.62
C TYR A 65 13.27 6.52 -1.43
N LYS A 66 14.48 6.83 -0.95
CA LYS A 66 15.06 6.15 0.24
C LYS A 66 14.27 6.49 1.50
N VAL A 67 13.85 7.74 1.64
CA VAL A 67 13.05 8.22 2.77
C VAL A 67 11.67 7.53 2.76
N ASN A 68 11.03 7.47 1.60
CA ASN A 68 9.71 6.83 1.43
C ASN A 68 9.78 5.31 1.65
N GLU A 69 10.84 4.63 1.18
CA GLU A 69 11.05 3.21 1.45
C GLU A 69 11.16 2.95 2.96
N LYS A 70 11.99 3.73 3.65
CA LYS A 70 12.16 3.61 5.10
C LYS A 70 10.84 3.85 5.83
N CYS A 71 10.10 4.91 5.46
CA CYS A 71 8.80 5.24 6.02
C CYS A 71 7.82 4.04 5.99
N ILE A 72 7.74 3.35 4.85
CA ILE A 72 6.87 2.17 4.70
C ILE A 72 7.35 0.97 5.50
N ARG A 73 8.65 0.69 5.47
CA ARG A 73 9.22 -0.44 6.20
C ARG A 73 9.04 -0.27 7.71
N ASP A 74 9.27 0.94 8.23
CA ASP A 74 9.11 1.26 9.65
C ASP A 74 7.65 1.13 10.08
N TYR A 75 6.72 1.67 9.28
CA TYR A 75 5.28 1.53 9.54
C TYR A 75 4.86 0.06 9.53
N ALA A 76 5.24 -0.70 8.51
CA ALA A 76 4.92 -2.12 8.40
C ALA A 76 5.52 -2.95 9.56
N ALA A 77 6.74 -2.62 10.00
CA ALA A 77 7.38 -3.29 11.12
C ALA A 77 6.61 -3.10 12.43
N LYS A 78 6.04 -1.90 12.63
CA LYS A 78 5.36 -1.49 13.86
C LYS A 78 3.88 -1.84 13.88
N CYS A 79 3.20 -1.73 12.74
CA CYS A 79 1.74 -1.71 12.67
C CYS A 79 1.12 -2.93 11.97
N TYR A 80 1.89 -3.69 11.18
CA TYR A 80 1.33 -4.83 10.46
C TYR A 80 1.63 -6.17 11.15
N PRO A 81 0.66 -7.11 11.15
CA PRO A 81 0.94 -8.50 11.51
C PRO A 81 1.96 -9.11 10.55
N THR A 82 2.58 -10.22 10.95
CA THR A 82 3.74 -10.81 10.25
C THR A 82 3.52 -11.00 8.75
N PHE A 83 2.36 -11.53 8.36
CA PHE A 83 2.05 -11.75 6.94
C PHE A 83 1.96 -10.43 6.16
N LEU A 84 1.18 -9.45 6.63
CA LEU A 84 1.06 -8.15 5.96
C LEU A 84 2.41 -7.43 5.89
N ARG A 85 3.23 -7.51 6.96
CA ARG A 85 4.60 -6.99 6.95
C ARG A 85 5.47 -7.64 5.87
N GLN A 86 5.39 -8.96 5.70
CA GLN A 86 6.14 -9.66 4.64
C GLN A 86 5.69 -9.20 3.25
N VAL A 87 4.39 -9.16 3.00
CA VAL A 87 3.82 -8.69 1.73
C VAL A 87 4.27 -7.25 1.43
N THR A 88 4.15 -6.34 2.38
CA THR A 88 4.60 -4.95 2.23
C THR A 88 6.10 -4.87 1.95
N ASN A 89 6.93 -5.68 2.61
CA ASN A 89 8.37 -5.71 2.36
C ASN A 89 8.73 -6.18 0.95
N VAL A 90 7.96 -7.11 0.38
CA VAL A 90 8.14 -7.57 -1.01
C VAL A 90 7.82 -6.43 -1.98
N PHE A 91 6.69 -5.74 -1.79
CA PHE A 91 6.33 -4.60 -2.63
C PHE A 91 7.35 -3.44 -2.51
N ALA A 92 7.73 -3.09 -1.29
CA ALA A 92 8.73 -2.05 -1.04
C ALA A 92 10.08 -2.40 -1.66
N TYR A 93 10.50 -3.67 -1.59
CA TYR A 93 11.73 -4.13 -2.25
C TYR A 93 11.65 -3.99 -3.78
N GLY A 94 10.53 -4.39 -4.38
CA GLY A 94 10.33 -4.24 -5.83
C GLY A 94 10.42 -2.79 -6.27
N ALA A 95 9.74 -1.89 -5.55
CA ALA A 95 9.79 -0.46 -5.82
C ALA A 95 11.20 0.12 -5.65
N ALA A 96 11.87 -0.20 -4.54
CA ALA A 96 13.23 0.25 -4.26
C ALA A 96 14.23 -0.22 -5.32
N LYS A 97 14.12 -1.47 -5.78
CA LYS A 97 14.96 -2.01 -6.85
C LYS A 97 14.75 -1.25 -8.16
N THR A 98 13.50 -1.01 -8.55
CA THR A 98 13.16 -0.24 -9.75
C THR A 98 13.67 1.19 -9.66
N ASN A 99 13.42 1.88 -8.55
CA ASN A 99 13.87 3.24 -8.32
C ASN A 99 15.39 3.35 -8.31
N LYS A 100 16.10 2.35 -7.75
CA LYS A 100 17.57 2.28 -7.80
C LYS A 100 18.09 2.19 -9.24
N VAL A 101 17.40 1.48 -10.13
CA VAL A 101 17.78 1.40 -11.55
C VAL A 101 17.62 2.75 -12.24
N TYR A 102 16.53 3.48 -11.99
CA TYR A 102 16.36 4.83 -12.56
C TYR A 102 17.38 5.83 -12.01
N CYS A 103 17.77 5.67 -10.75
CA CYS A 103 18.72 6.55 -10.07
C CYS A 103 20.20 6.16 -10.27
N SER A 104 20.53 5.08 -10.97
CA SER A 104 21.89 4.52 -10.95
C SER A 104 22.92 5.30 -11.77
N SER A 105 22.51 5.98 -12.83
CA SER A 105 23.43 6.70 -13.73
C SER A 105 22.74 7.89 -14.40
N ALA A 106 23.53 8.84 -14.92
CA ALA A 106 23.00 10.00 -15.63
C ALA A 106 22.10 9.61 -16.81
N SER A 107 22.54 8.66 -17.65
CA SER A 107 21.74 8.17 -18.79
C SER A 107 20.41 7.54 -18.36
N ARG A 108 20.36 6.83 -17.22
CA ARG A 108 19.09 6.28 -16.68
C ARG A 108 18.16 7.37 -16.17
N LYS A 109 18.72 8.38 -15.51
CA LYS A 109 17.98 9.57 -15.05
C LYS A 109 17.40 10.35 -16.24
N GLU A 110 18.19 10.60 -17.28
CA GLU A 110 17.74 11.25 -18.51
C GLU A 110 16.63 10.46 -19.21
N SER A 111 16.79 9.12 -19.31
CA SER A 111 15.75 8.25 -19.87
C SER A 111 14.45 8.37 -19.09
N TYR A 112 14.53 8.42 -17.76
CA TYR A 112 13.37 8.60 -16.89
C TYR A 112 12.73 9.99 -17.06
N ILE A 113 13.54 11.06 -17.08
CA ILE A 113 13.06 12.44 -17.34
C ILE A 113 12.36 12.54 -18.70
N SER A 114 12.84 11.82 -19.72
CA SER A 114 12.23 11.84 -21.06
C SER A 114 10.77 11.38 -21.06
N ILE A 115 10.40 10.44 -20.17
CA ILE A 115 9.03 9.94 -20.02
C ILE A 115 8.21 10.68 -18.95
N SER A 116 8.87 11.41 -18.05
CA SER A 116 8.21 12.17 -16.97
C SER A 116 7.16 13.15 -17.45
N LYS A 117 7.38 13.81 -18.60
CA LYS A 117 6.40 14.76 -19.18
C LYS A 117 5.08 14.06 -19.53
N CYS A 118 5.15 12.83 -20.05
CA CYS A 118 3.96 12.00 -20.29
C CYS A 118 3.29 11.62 -18.96
N GLY A 119 4.09 11.26 -17.95
CA GLY A 119 3.60 10.99 -16.58
C GLY A 119 2.82 12.14 -15.98
N ASN A 120 3.36 13.36 -16.06
CA ASN A 120 2.69 14.58 -15.58
C ASN A 120 1.37 14.85 -16.32
N LYS A 121 1.32 14.59 -17.63
CA LYS A 121 0.09 14.76 -18.44
C LYS A 121 -1.02 13.78 -18.05
N ILE A 122 -0.68 12.51 -17.79
CA ILE A 122 -1.68 11.48 -17.45
C ILE A 122 -2.03 11.42 -15.97
N LYS A 123 -1.27 12.12 -15.10
CA LYS A 123 -1.44 12.08 -13.64
C LYS A 123 -2.89 12.26 -13.18
N PRO A 124 -3.68 13.25 -13.66
CA PRO A 124 -5.06 13.41 -13.19
C PRO A 124 -5.92 12.16 -13.42
N GLN A 125 -5.73 11.50 -14.57
CA GLN A 125 -6.42 10.26 -14.90
C GLN A 125 -5.91 9.09 -14.06
N GLN A 126 -4.59 9.00 -13.84
CA GLN A 126 -3.99 7.98 -12.98
C GLN A 126 -4.53 8.08 -11.54
N VAL A 127 -4.56 9.28 -10.96
CA VAL A 127 -5.10 9.54 -9.61
C VAL A 127 -6.57 9.17 -9.54
N LYS A 128 -7.37 9.54 -10.56
CA LYS A 128 -8.78 9.15 -10.64
C LYS A 128 -8.96 7.63 -10.68
N CYS A 129 -8.19 6.94 -11.53
CA CYS A 129 -8.24 5.49 -11.66
C CYS A 129 -7.88 4.79 -10.35
N MET A 130 -6.83 5.26 -9.67
CA MET A 130 -6.42 4.70 -8.39
C MET A 130 -7.45 4.91 -7.29
N LYS A 131 -8.07 6.09 -7.21
CA LYS A 131 -9.17 6.34 -6.27
C LYS A 131 -10.35 5.40 -6.53
N GLN A 132 -10.71 5.20 -7.80
CA GLN A 132 -11.78 4.25 -8.17
C GLN A 132 -11.44 2.82 -7.79
N LEU A 133 -10.19 2.39 -8.02
CA LEU A 133 -9.72 1.06 -7.64
C LEU A 133 -9.76 0.86 -6.12
N ILE A 134 -9.26 1.82 -5.35
CA ILE A 134 -9.28 1.77 -3.88
C ILE A 134 -10.72 1.68 -3.37
N ASN A 135 -11.60 2.54 -3.88
CA ASN A 135 -13.02 2.53 -3.48
C ASN A 135 -13.69 1.19 -3.81
N ALA A 136 -13.39 0.61 -4.98
CA ALA A 136 -13.93 -0.68 -5.37
C ALA A 136 -13.41 -1.81 -4.47
N MET A 137 -12.11 -1.82 -4.14
CA MET A 137 -11.51 -2.79 -3.22
C MET A 137 -12.11 -2.68 -1.81
N GLN A 138 -12.30 -1.46 -1.30
CA GLN A 138 -12.98 -1.21 -0.03
C GLN A 138 -14.46 -1.64 -0.06
N GLY A 139 -15.13 -1.44 -1.20
CA GLY A 139 -16.50 -1.93 -1.41
C GLY A 139 -16.58 -3.46 -1.32
N ILE A 140 -15.60 -4.16 -1.91
CA ILE A 140 -15.52 -5.63 -1.86
C ILE A 140 -15.24 -6.12 -0.44
N GLU A 141 -14.37 -5.45 0.32
CA GLU A 141 -14.10 -5.78 1.72
C GLU A 141 -15.38 -5.75 2.57
N ASN A 142 -16.26 -4.78 2.29
CA ASN A 142 -17.53 -4.58 2.98
C ASN A 142 -18.71 -5.35 2.36
N TYR A 143 -18.47 -6.20 1.35
CA TYR A 143 -19.54 -6.93 0.67
C TYR A 143 -20.23 -7.91 1.64
N PRO A 144 -21.59 -8.02 1.62
CA PRO A 144 -22.34 -8.79 2.61
C PRO A 144 -22.00 -10.28 2.65
N ASP A 145 -21.72 -10.90 1.50
CA ASP A 145 -21.32 -12.31 1.43
C ASP A 145 -19.78 -12.44 1.45
N PRO A 146 -19.17 -12.95 2.53
CA PRO A 146 -17.72 -13.13 2.62
C PRO A 146 -17.14 -14.06 1.54
N LYS A 147 -17.93 -15.05 1.05
CA LYS A 147 -17.48 -16.01 0.04
C LYS A 147 -17.29 -15.35 -1.32
N MET A 148 -18.00 -14.25 -1.57
CA MET A 148 -17.91 -13.50 -2.82
C MET A 148 -16.76 -12.49 -2.83
N ARG A 149 -16.17 -12.15 -1.68
CA ARG A 149 -15.11 -11.11 -1.60
C ARG A 149 -13.87 -11.47 -2.40
N LEU A 150 -13.43 -12.74 -2.33
CA LEU A 150 -12.26 -13.20 -3.07
C LEU A 150 -12.53 -13.30 -4.59
N PRO A 151 -13.62 -13.93 -5.06
CA PRO A 151 -13.99 -13.89 -6.48
C PRO A 151 -14.11 -12.47 -7.04
N LEU A 152 -14.75 -11.56 -6.30
CA LEU A 152 -14.94 -10.18 -6.73
C LEU A 152 -13.62 -9.41 -6.80
N SER A 153 -12.69 -9.62 -5.86
CA SER A 153 -11.39 -8.94 -5.91
C SER A 153 -10.53 -9.45 -7.07
N CYS A 154 -10.52 -10.76 -7.33
CA CYS A 154 -9.85 -11.33 -8.48
C CYS A 154 -10.44 -10.83 -9.81
N TRP A 155 -11.77 -10.81 -9.93
CA TRP A 155 -12.43 -10.30 -11.14
C TRP A 155 -12.22 -8.80 -11.35
N LEU A 156 -12.24 -7.99 -10.30
CA LEU A 156 -12.00 -6.56 -10.40
C LEU A 156 -10.61 -6.28 -10.99
N VAL A 157 -9.59 -7.01 -10.52
CA VAL A 157 -8.23 -6.89 -11.04
C VAL A 157 -8.17 -7.34 -12.50
N ILE A 158 -8.81 -8.46 -12.86
CA ILE A 158 -8.82 -8.97 -14.24
C ILE A 158 -9.55 -8.01 -15.20
N LEU A 159 -10.73 -7.53 -14.84
CA LEU A 159 -11.53 -6.61 -15.66
C LEU A 159 -10.79 -5.29 -15.92
N LYS A 160 -10.10 -4.76 -14.89
CA LYS A 160 -9.31 -3.53 -15.03
C LYS A 160 -7.99 -3.72 -15.78
N LEU A 161 -7.39 -4.91 -15.74
CA LEU A 161 -6.18 -5.23 -16.53
C LEU A 161 -6.50 -5.48 -18.01
N LEU A 162 -7.73 -5.86 -18.35
CA LEU A 162 -8.16 -6.16 -19.71
C LEU A 162 -8.87 -5.00 -20.43
N ASP A 163 -8.94 -3.81 -19.81
CA ASP A 163 -9.67 -2.63 -20.34
C ASP A 163 -11.13 -2.93 -20.76
N ILE A 164 -11.75 -3.97 -20.18
CA ILE A 164 -13.16 -4.31 -20.43
C ILE A 164 -14.00 -3.31 -19.63
N SER A 165 -14.37 -2.22 -20.29
CA SER A 165 -15.32 -1.23 -19.78
C SER A 165 -16.74 -1.79 -19.94
N ILE A 166 -17.45 -1.99 -18.84
CA ILE A 166 -18.92 -2.18 -18.82
C ILE A 166 -19.56 -0.81 -18.60
#